data_AF-A0A820LNE6-F1
#
_entry.id   AF-A0A820LNE6-F1
#
_cell.length_a   1.000
_cell.length_b   1.000
_cell.length_c   1.000
_cell.angle_alpha   90.00
_cell.angle_beta   90.00
_cell.angle_gamma   90.00
#
_symmetry.space_group_name_H-M   'P 1'
#
loop_
_entity.id
_entity.type
_entity.pdbx_description
1 polymer ?
#
loop_
_entity_poly.entity_id
_entity_poly.type
_entity_poly.pdbx_seq_one_letter_code
_entity_poly.pdbx_strand_id
1 'polypeptide(L)'
;HTCSAHIKYSPEYVCLWNGCDRIKRQKWALISHIQERHCSEIAFRQAKQKLTNPVPPTNSNTATISTTSNGPTATTTATGTVGYAPDAAWLAVRRHMQISSFDDLLIKTKEGPLTKSIRLTAALILRNIARHSSIGKQNLRQYEQHLANLALESSEASNIISSCLFELYN
;
A
#
# COMPACT_ATOMS: atom_id res chain seq x y z
N HIS A 1 10.31 -3.87 -8.82
CA HIS A 1 11.04 -3.12 -9.86
C HIS A 1 11.56 -1.78 -9.35
N THR A 2 10.70 -0.90 -8.82
CA THR A 2 11.03 0.46 -8.35
C THR A 2 12.10 0.50 -7.24
N CYS A 3 11.95 -0.26 -6.16
CA CYS A 3 12.95 -0.28 -5.09
C CYS A 3 14.32 -0.81 -5.55
N SER A 4 14.36 -1.83 -6.41
CA SER A 4 15.63 -2.43 -6.88
C SER A 4 16.35 -1.56 -7.91
N ALA A 5 15.61 -0.86 -8.78
CA ALA A 5 16.21 0.02 -9.79
C ALA A 5 16.67 1.37 -9.23
N HIS A 6 15.98 1.91 -8.22
CA HIS A 6 16.23 3.26 -7.68
C HIS A 6 16.90 3.28 -6.31
N ILE A 7 16.98 2.13 -5.62
CA ILE A 7 17.77 1.96 -4.39
C ILE A 7 18.96 1.04 -4.73
N LYS A 8 19.71 1.37 -5.79
CA LYS A 8 21.07 0.83 -5.91
C LYS A 8 21.91 1.40 -4.77
N TYR A 9 22.82 0.58 -4.24
CA TYR A 9 23.81 0.93 -3.21
C TYR A 9 24.52 2.24 -3.58
N SER A 10 23.92 3.36 -3.20
CA SER A 10 24.52 4.67 -3.21
C SER A 10 24.89 4.95 -1.76
N PRO A 11 26.12 5.37 -1.45
CA PRO A 11 26.50 5.79 -0.11
C PRO A 11 25.64 6.96 0.40
N GLU A 12 24.92 7.62 -0.51
CA GLU A 12 24.00 8.71 -0.21
C GLU A 12 22.58 8.30 -0.62
N TYR A 13 21.75 7.98 0.38
CA TYR A 13 20.33 7.65 0.23
C TYR A 13 19.52 8.87 -0.23
N VAL A 14 19.54 9.14 -1.54
CA VAL A 14 18.90 10.29 -2.19
C VAL A 14 17.86 9.79 -3.20
N CYS A 15 16.77 10.53 -3.36
CA CYS A 15 15.77 10.24 -4.40
C CYS A 15 16.32 10.57 -5.79
N LEU A 16 16.24 9.60 -6.72
CA LEU A 16 16.71 9.73 -8.11
C LEU A 16 15.57 9.93 -9.11
N TRP A 17 14.35 10.18 -8.64
CA TRP A 17 13.19 10.40 -9.51
C TRP A 17 13.28 11.76 -10.21
N ASN A 18 12.88 11.83 -11.49
CA ASN A 18 13.01 13.05 -12.27
C ASN A 18 12.15 14.19 -11.68
N GLY A 19 12.75 15.36 -11.45
CA GLY A 19 12.09 16.52 -10.82
C GLY A 19 11.84 16.40 -9.31
N CYS A 20 12.48 15.46 -8.62
CA CYS A 20 12.37 15.31 -7.17
C CYS A 20 13.58 15.90 -6.43
N ASP A 21 13.37 16.33 -5.19
CA ASP A 21 14.40 16.96 -4.35
C ASP A 21 15.49 15.94 -3.96
N ARG A 22 16.76 16.32 -4.20
CA ARG A 22 17.94 15.50 -3.89
C ARG A 22 18.39 15.62 -2.43
N ILE A 23 17.43 15.59 -1.51
CA ILE A 23 17.71 15.67 -0.07
C ILE A 23 18.22 14.29 0.38
N LYS A 24 19.34 14.28 1.11
CA LYS A 24 19.87 13.06 1.74
C LYS A 24 18.95 12.63 2.87
N ARG A 25 18.49 11.37 2.84
CA ARG A 25 17.56 10.80 3.80
C ARG A 25 18.18 9.58 4.48
N GLN A 26 17.62 9.15 5.60
CA GLN A 26 17.90 7.81 6.12
C GLN A 26 17.21 6.76 5.25
N LYS A 27 17.72 5.51 5.23
CA LYS A 27 17.21 4.42 4.36
C LYS A 27 15.69 4.28 4.40
N TRP A 28 15.11 4.22 5.59
CA TRP A 28 13.66 4.08 5.77
C TRP A 28 12.90 5.35 5.34
N ALA A 29 13.44 6.53 5.63
CA ALA A 29 12.85 7.79 5.18
C ALA A 29 12.86 7.93 3.64
N LEU A 30 13.87 7.37 2.95
CA LEU A 30 13.89 7.32 1.49
C LEU A 30 12.81 6.36 0.96
N ILE A 31 12.64 5.20 1.59
CA ILE A 31 11.61 4.22 1.20
C ILE A 31 10.21 4.81 1.36
N SER A 32 9.90 5.39 2.53
CA SER A 32 8.61 6.04 2.79
C SER A 32 8.37 7.21 1.82
N HIS A 33 9.38 8.04 1.56
CA HIS A 33 9.29 9.11 0.58
C HIS A 33 8.90 8.61 -0.83
N ILE A 34 9.55 7.54 -1.30
CA ILE A 34 9.25 6.96 -2.61
C ILE A 34 7.82 6.40 -2.63
N GLN A 35 7.40 5.71 -1.56
CA GLN A 35 6.05 5.16 -1.44
C GLN A 35 4.97 6.25 -1.49
N GLU A 36 5.16 7.34 -0.77
CA GLU A 36 4.17 8.41 -0.65
C GLU A 36 4.14 9.34 -1.87
N ARG A 37 5.31 9.71 -2.40
CA ARG A 37 5.43 10.72 -3.47
C ARG A 37 5.44 10.14 -4.88
N HIS A 38 5.88 8.90 -5.06
CA HIS A 38 6.11 8.34 -6.40
C HIS A 38 5.36 7.04 -6.66
N CYS A 39 5.10 6.24 -5.63
CA CYS A 39 4.35 4.98 -5.75
C CYS A 39 2.94 5.05 -5.14
N SER A 40 2.42 6.24 -4.87
CA SER A 40 1.04 6.40 -4.41
C SER A 40 0.03 6.24 -5.55
N GLU A 41 -1.20 5.82 -5.22
CA GLU A 41 -2.33 5.66 -6.16
C GLU A 41 -2.56 6.93 -7.00
N ILE A 42 -2.32 8.11 -6.42
CA ILE A 42 -2.43 9.41 -7.09
C ILE A 42 -1.36 9.55 -8.18
N ALA A 43 -0.12 9.16 -7.91
CA ALA A 43 0.98 9.19 -8.89
C ALA A 43 0.72 8.24 -10.06
N PHE A 44 0.16 7.05 -9.78
CA PHE A 44 -0.24 6.09 -10.82
C PHE A 44 -1.41 6.61 -11.67
N ARG A 45 -2.42 7.23 -11.05
CA ARG A 45 -3.54 7.86 -11.78
C ARG A 45 -3.08 9.03 -12.65
N GLN A 46 -2.17 9.88 -12.17
CA GLN A 46 -1.61 10.98 -12.95
C GLN A 46 -0.72 10.48 -14.11
N ALA A 47 0.08 9.44 -13.90
CA ALA A 47 0.86 8.82 -14.96
C ALA A 47 -0.06 8.20 -16.04
N LYS A 48 -1.12 7.51 -15.63
CA LYS A 48 -2.13 6.96 -16.55
C LYS A 48 -2.86 8.07 -17.33
N GLN A 49 -3.20 9.18 -16.68
CA GLN A 49 -3.82 10.35 -17.34
C GLN A 49 -2.89 11.03 -18.36
N LYS A 50 -1.58 11.09 -18.09
CA LYS A 50 -0.57 11.60 -19.04
C LYS A 50 -0.38 10.69 -20.26
N LEU A 51 -0.61 9.39 -20.10
CA LEU A 51 -0.58 8.42 -21.21
C LEU A 51 -1.85 8.47 -22.06
N THR A 52 -3.01 8.78 -21.48
CA THR A 52 -4.28 8.89 -22.23
C THR A 52 -4.40 10.20 -23.02
N ASN A 53 -3.74 11.27 -22.58
CA ASN A 53 -3.69 12.54 -23.29
C ASN A 53 -2.21 12.93 -23.56
N PRO A 54 -1.63 12.57 -24.72
CA PRO A 54 -0.30 13.05 -25.10
C PRO A 54 -0.37 14.55 -25.41
N VAL A 55 -0.07 15.39 -24.43
CA VAL A 55 0.21 16.82 -24.65
C VAL A 55 1.70 16.94 -25.06
N PRO A 56 2.02 17.62 -26.17
CA PRO A 56 3.41 17.78 -26.63
C PRO A 56 4.23 18.65 -25.66
N PRO A 57 5.58 18.54 -25.69
CA PRO A 57 6.44 19.29 -24.80
C PRO A 57 6.61 20.72 -25.33
N THR A 58 6.03 21.72 -24.66
CA THR A 58 6.39 23.12 -24.89
C THR A 58 7.24 23.61 -23.73
N ASN A 59 8.50 23.88 -24.04
CA ASN A 59 9.49 24.48 -23.15
C ASN A 59 9.27 26.00 -23.09
N SER A 60 9.61 26.59 -21.94
CA SER A 60 9.86 28.02 -21.67
C SER A 60 8.74 29.06 -21.88
N ASN A 61 8.36 29.68 -20.75
CA ASN A 61 8.22 31.13 -20.51
C ASN A 61 7.98 32.04 -21.72
N THR A 62 6.77 32.61 -21.86
CA THR A 62 6.48 34.07 -21.88
C THR A 62 4.98 34.34 -22.10
N ALA A 63 4.51 35.45 -21.55
CA ALA A 63 3.13 35.89 -21.51
C ALA A 63 2.58 36.37 -22.87
N THR A 64 1.29 36.11 -23.16
CA THR A 64 0.37 37.07 -23.80
C THR A 64 -1.09 36.56 -23.83
N ILE A 65 -1.92 37.19 -22.99
CA ILE A 65 -3.29 37.70 -23.17
C ILE A 65 -4.11 37.23 -24.40
N SER A 66 -5.27 36.59 -24.16
CA SER A 66 -6.62 36.87 -24.76
C SER A 66 -7.64 35.81 -24.25
N THR A 67 -8.54 36.10 -23.28
CA THR A 67 -9.90 36.69 -23.38
C THR A 67 -10.91 35.96 -24.27
N THR A 68 -11.77 35.09 -23.68
CA THR A 68 -13.25 35.14 -23.83
C THR A 68 -14.03 34.24 -22.84
N SER A 69 -14.73 34.90 -21.91
CA SER A 69 -16.15 34.73 -21.51
C SER A 69 -16.69 33.32 -21.15
N ASN A 70 -17.09 33.00 -19.91
CA ASN A 70 -18.21 33.57 -19.16
C ASN A 70 -18.05 33.40 -17.63
N GLY A 71 -18.44 34.43 -16.87
CA GLY A 71 -18.39 34.49 -15.39
C GLY A 71 -19.56 33.78 -14.67
N PRO A 72 -19.79 34.00 -13.34
CA PRO A 72 -19.46 35.21 -12.59
C PRO A 72 -18.49 35.03 -11.38
N THR A 73 -17.47 35.89 -11.38
CA THR A 73 -17.09 36.84 -10.32
C THR A 73 -17.14 36.42 -8.83
N ALA A 74 -15.95 36.22 -8.25
CA ALA A 74 -15.47 36.97 -7.08
C ALA A 74 -13.93 36.88 -6.95
N THR A 75 -13.28 38.00 -7.28
CA THR A 75 -11.89 38.43 -7.05
C THR A 75 -11.60 38.43 -5.52
N THR A 76 -10.40 38.26 -4.95
CA THR A 76 -9.16 39.00 -5.22
C THR A 76 -7.98 38.43 -4.40
N THR A 77 -6.78 38.50 -4.99
CA THR A 77 -5.43 38.66 -4.37
C THR A 77 -4.89 37.62 -3.38
N ALA A 78 -3.85 36.87 -3.78
CA ALA A 78 -2.47 37.08 -3.30
C ALA A 78 -1.51 35.97 -3.77
N THR A 79 -0.32 36.42 -4.16
CA THR A 79 0.96 35.72 -4.27
C THR A 79 1.19 34.57 -3.28
N GLY A 80 1.67 33.44 -3.80
CA GLY A 80 2.60 32.54 -3.10
C GLY A 80 2.07 31.85 -1.84
N THR A 81 1.33 30.76 -1.99
CA THR A 81 1.35 29.55 -1.16
C THR A 81 0.20 28.65 -1.61
N VAL A 82 0.42 27.34 -1.59
CA VAL A 82 -0.54 26.32 -2.00
C VAL A 82 -1.78 26.43 -1.08
N GLY A 83 -2.83 27.07 -1.56
CA GLY A 83 -4.07 27.31 -0.81
C GLY A 83 -4.86 26.01 -0.63
N TYR A 84 -4.72 25.39 0.54
CA TYR A 84 -5.66 24.38 1.01
C TYR A 84 -6.95 25.10 1.45
N ALA A 85 -8.14 24.58 1.12
CA ALA A 85 -9.39 25.15 1.63
C ALA A 85 -9.35 25.20 3.18
N PRO A 86 -9.96 26.19 3.84
CA PRO A 86 -9.83 26.38 5.30
C PRO A 86 -10.31 25.16 6.10
N ASP A 87 -11.24 24.37 5.55
CA ASP A 87 -11.73 23.12 6.12
C ASP A 87 -10.91 21.90 5.67
N ALA A 88 -9.98 22.02 4.72
CA ALA A 88 -9.34 20.86 4.15
C ALA A 88 -8.40 20.15 5.16
N ALA A 89 -7.80 20.88 6.10
CA ALA A 89 -7.08 20.26 7.23
C ALA A 89 -8.03 19.50 8.16
N TRP A 90 -9.20 20.06 8.46
CA TRP A 90 -10.21 19.43 9.31
C TRP A 90 -10.88 18.23 8.63
N LEU A 91 -11.19 18.32 7.33
CA LEU A 91 -11.64 17.20 6.49
C LEU A 91 -10.58 16.11 6.39
N ALA A 92 -9.30 16.45 6.31
CA ALA A 92 -8.21 15.49 6.33
C ALA A 92 -8.13 14.78 7.70
N VAL A 93 -8.22 15.53 8.81
CA VAL A 93 -8.28 14.95 10.17
C VAL A 93 -9.50 14.05 10.31
N ARG A 94 -10.69 14.48 9.88
CA ARG A 94 -11.92 13.68 9.92
C ARG A 94 -11.78 12.40 9.10
N ARG A 95 -11.19 12.48 7.91
CA ARG A 95 -10.91 11.31 7.06
C ARG A 95 -9.95 10.34 7.74
N HIS A 96 -8.87 10.83 8.36
CA HIS A 96 -7.93 9.97 9.07
C HIS A 96 -8.55 9.38 10.34
N MET A 97 -9.37 10.14 11.04
CA MET A 97 -10.06 9.70 12.26
C MET A 97 -11.20 8.70 11.98
N GLN A 98 -11.84 8.76 10.80
CA GLN A 98 -12.80 7.73 10.37
C GLN A 98 -12.14 6.47 9.79
N ILE A 99 -10.90 6.55 9.33
CA ILE A 99 -10.07 5.38 8.98
C ILE A 99 -9.50 4.75 10.25
N SER A 100 -9.13 5.56 11.22
CA SER A 100 -8.75 5.17 12.58
C SER A 100 -9.99 4.97 13.45
N SER A 101 -10.90 4.10 13.02
CA SER A 101 -11.91 3.55 13.91
C SER A 101 -11.20 3.03 15.16
N PHE A 102 -11.62 3.54 16.31
CA PHE A 102 -11.24 3.26 17.69
C PHE A 102 -11.09 1.74 18.06
N ASP A 103 -11.45 0.84 17.14
CA ASP A 103 -11.18 -0.60 17.15
C ASP A 103 -9.69 -0.96 17.09
N ASP A 104 -8.84 -0.13 16.46
CA ASP A 104 -7.42 -0.46 16.21
C ASP A 104 -6.55 -0.38 17.48
N LEU A 105 -7.01 0.31 18.53
CA LEU A 105 -6.29 0.46 19.81
C LEU A 105 -6.83 -0.44 20.94
N LEU A 106 -8.10 -0.89 20.85
CA LEU A 106 -8.71 -1.76 21.87
C LEU A 106 -8.60 -3.25 21.56
N ILE A 107 -8.19 -3.65 20.36
CA ILE A 107 -8.10 -5.05 19.95
C ILE A 107 -6.63 -5.47 19.78
N LYS A 108 -5.93 -5.67 20.89
CA LYS A 108 -4.58 -6.26 20.91
C LYS A 108 -4.53 -7.74 20.43
N THR A 109 -5.59 -8.27 19.81
CA THR A 109 -5.75 -9.70 19.53
C THR A 109 -6.37 -10.07 18.17
N LYS A 110 -6.72 -9.11 17.30
CA LYS A 110 -7.21 -9.46 15.95
C LYS A 110 -6.16 -9.11 14.92
N GLU A 111 -5.56 -10.14 14.39
CA GLU A 111 -4.67 -10.11 13.24
C GLU A 111 -5.12 -9.09 12.19
N GLY A 112 -4.18 -8.27 11.71
CA GLY A 112 -4.44 -7.35 10.60
C GLY A 112 -4.87 -8.11 9.32
N PRO A 113 -5.55 -7.43 8.38
CA PRO A 113 -6.08 -8.07 7.16
C PRO A 113 -5.01 -8.78 6.33
N LEU A 114 -3.78 -8.25 6.30
CA LEU A 114 -2.65 -8.88 5.63
C LEU A 114 -2.21 -10.18 6.31
N THR A 115 -2.19 -10.21 7.64
CA THR A 115 -1.84 -11.42 8.40
C THR A 115 -2.88 -12.52 8.19
N LYS A 116 -4.17 -12.16 8.17
CA LYS A 116 -5.26 -13.11 7.89
C LYS A 116 -5.11 -13.76 6.51
N SER A 117 -4.83 -12.96 5.47
CA SER A 117 -4.67 -13.50 4.11
C SER A 117 -3.44 -14.40 3.99
N ILE A 118 -2.33 -14.06 4.65
CA ILE A 118 -1.15 -14.92 4.73
C ILE A 118 -1.47 -16.25 5.41
N ARG A 119 -2.13 -16.21 6.57
CA ARG A 119 -2.50 -17.42 7.33
C ARG A 119 -3.43 -18.33 6.53
N LEU A 120 -4.43 -17.75 5.87
CA LEU A 120 -5.37 -18.48 5.01
C LEU A 120 -4.65 -19.15 3.83
N THR A 121 -3.77 -18.39 3.15
CA THR A 121 -2.98 -18.89 2.02
C THR A 121 -2.06 -20.03 2.47
N ALA A 122 -1.40 -19.88 3.62
CA ALA A 122 -0.56 -20.92 4.20
C ALA A 122 -1.37 -22.20 4.51
N ALA A 123 -2.54 -22.07 5.14
CA ALA A 123 -3.40 -23.22 5.45
C ALA A 123 -3.84 -23.98 4.19
N LEU A 124 -4.17 -23.27 3.10
CA LEU A 124 -4.51 -23.88 1.82
C LEU A 124 -3.33 -24.63 1.19
N ILE A 125 -2.13 -24.06 1.24
CA ILE A 125 -0.91 -24.71 0.75
C ILE A 125 -0.64 -25.99 1.54
N LEU A 126 -0.73 -25.94 2.88
CA LEU A 126 -0.53 -27.10 3.74
C LEU A 126 -1.54 -28.22 3.42
N ARG A 127 -2.81 -27.87 3.23
CA ARG A 127 -3.84 -28.84 2.82
C ARG A 127 -3.53 -29.45 1.45
N ASN A 128 -3.09 -28.67 0.47
CA ASN A 128 -2.69 -29.18 -0.84
C ASN A 128 -1.50 -30.14 -0.74
N ILE A 129 -0.51 -29.84 0.11
CA ILE A 129 0.62 -30.72 0.36
C ILE A 129 0.14 -32.03 1.00
N ALA A 130 -0.70 -31.97 2.03
CA ALA A 130 -1.26 -33.14 2.70
C ALA A 130 -2.05 -34.05 1.72
N ARG A 131 -2.77 -33.44 0.76
CA ARG A 131 -3.59 -34.15 -0.21
C ARG A 131 -2.81 -34.78 -1.37
N HIS A 132 -1.83 -34.05 -1.91
CA HIS A 132 -1.19 -34.43 -3.17
C HIS A 132 0.24 -34.97 -3.02
N SER A 133 0.86 -34.86 -1.84
CA SER A 133 2.23 -35.29 -1.62
C SER A 133 2.35 -36.25 -0.44
N SER A 134 2.72 -37.51 -0.71
CA SER A 134 2.94 -38.53 0.32
C SER A 134 4.13 -38.21 1.23
N ILE A 135 5.23 -37.71 0.66
CA ILE A 135 6.41 -37.27 1.44
C ILE A 135 6.07 -36.03 2.29
N GLY A 136 5.30 -35.09 1.73
CA GLY A 136 4.84 -33.90 2.44
C GLY A 136 3.92 -34.25 3.60
N LYS A 137 3.03 -35.21 3.40
CA LYS A 137 2.14 -35.75 4.43
C LYS A 137 2.91 -36.33 5.62
N GLN A 138 3.93 -37.16 5.38
CA GLN A 138 4.80 -37.66 6.45
C GLN A 138 5.50 -36.51 7.20
N ASN A 139 6.02 -35.51 6.47
CA ASN A 139 6.65 -34.34 7.05
C ASN A 139 5.69 -33.40 7.80
N LEU A 140 4.39 -33.46 7.55
CA LEU A 140 3.39 -32.67 8.28
C LEU A 140 2.94 -33.34 9.56
N ARG A 141 2.98 -34.68 9.64
CA ARG A 141 2.59 -35.43 10.85
C ARG A 141 3.43 -35.07 12.08
N GLN A 142 4.71 -34.78 11.92
CA GLN A 142 5.56 -34.29 13.02
C GLN A 142 5.10 -32.93 13.60
N TYR A 143 4.32 -32.13 12.86
CA TYR A 143 3.79 -30.84 13.32
C TYR A 143 2.30 -30.90 13.68
N GLU A 144 1.73 -32.10 13.78
CA GLU A 144 0.31 -32.30 14.02
C GLU A 144 -0.19 -31.59 15.28
N GLN A 145 0.52 -31.71 16.40
CA GLN A 145 0.11 -31.07 17.65
C GLN A 145 -0.03 -29.55 17.49
N HIS A 146 0.87 -28.93 16.72
CA HIS A 146 0.82 -27.50 16.45
C HIS A 146 -0.36 -27.14 15.53
N LEU A 147 -0.58 -27.94 14.48
CA LEU A 147 -1.73 -27.77 13.59
C LEU A 147 -3.06 -27.97 14.33
N ALA A 148 -3.13 -28.91 15.27
CA ALA A 148 -4.30 -29.12 16.12
C ALA A 148 -4.57 -27.90 17.02
N ASN A 149 -3.54 -27.34 17.64
CA ASN A 149 -3.68 -26.11 18.42
C ASN A 149 -4.19 -24.93 17.57
N LEU A 150 -3.70 -24.81 16.32
CA LEU A 150 -4.17 -23.78 15.37
C LEU A 150 -5.60 -24.04 14.87
N ALA A 151 -6.02 -25.30 14.77
CA ALA A 151 -7.39 -25.67 14.42
C ALA A 151 -8.41 -25.31 15.52
N LEU A 152 -7.97 -25.27 16.77
CA LEU A 152 -8.80 -24.84 17.91
C LEU A 152 -8.90 -23.32 18.04
N GLU A 153 -8.05 -22.57 17.34
CA GLU A 153 -8.09 -21.11 17.33
C GLU A 153 -9.33 -20.61 16.55
N SER A 154 -10.00 -19.56 17.05
CA SER A 154 -11.13 -18.92 16.37
C SER A 154 -10.64 -18.00 15.22
N SER A 155 -10.06 -18.61 14.19
CA SER A 155 -9.57 -17.93 12.99
C SER A 155 -10.20 -18.53 11.73
N GLU A 156 -10.34 -17.76 10.65
CA GLU A 156 -10.91 -18.27 9.39
C GLU A 156 -10.10 -19.45 8.80
N ALA A 157 -8.79 -19.46 9.06
CA ALA A 157 -7.89 -20.52 8.62
C ALA A 157 -8.10 -21.85 9.37
N SER A 158 -8.70 -21.84 10.56
CA SER A 158 -8.81 -23.02 11.41
C SER A 158 -9.61 -24.15 10.75
N ASN A 159 -10.69 -23.83 10.04
CA ASN A 159 -11.49 -24.79 9.28
C ASN A 159 -10.67 -25.52 8.20
N ILE A 160 -9.75 -24.79 7.54
CA ILE A 160 -8.87 -25.35 6.52
C ILE A 160 -7.81 -26.23 7.15
N ILE A 161 -7.28 -25.84 8.32
CA ILE A 161 -6.32 -26.64 9.07
C ILE A 161 -6.98 -27.92 9.59
N SER A 162 -8.22 -27.89 10.09
CA SER A 162 -8.99 -29.09 10.43
C SER A 162 -9.16 -30.03 9.24
N SER A 163 -9.47 -29.47 8.06
CA SER A 163 -9.53 -30.24 6.82
C SER A 163 -8.16 -30.81 6.42
N CYS A 164 -7.08 -30.05 6.63
CA CYS A 164 -5.71 -30.52 6.40
C CYS A 164 -5.36 -31.69 7.33
N LEU A 165 -5.69 -31.59 8.62
CA LEU A 165 -5.48 -32.65 9.60
C LEU A 165 -6.23 -33.92 9.22
N PHE A 166 -7.47 -33.80 8.76
CA PHE A 166 -8.23 -34.94 8.22
C PHE A 166 -7.51 -35.62 7.05
N GLU A 167 -7.01 -34.84 6.08
CA GLU A 167 -6.26 -35.37 4.93
C GLU A 167 -4.91 -36.00 5.34
N LEU A 168 -4.34 -35.70 6.52
CA LEU A 168 -3.15 -36.39 7.04
C LEU A 168 -3.42 -37.84 7.42
N TYR A 169 -4.67 -38.19 7.70
CA TYR A 169 -5.09 -39.51 8.20
C TYR A 169 -5.89 -40.33 7.20
N ASN A 170 -6.48 -39.70 6.20
CA ASN A 170 -7.18 -40.34 5.08
C ASN A 170 -6.20 -40.76 3.98
#